data_AF-A0A7Y9DU72-F1
#
_entry.id   AF-A0A7Y9DU72-F1
#
_cell.length_a   1.000
_cell.length_b   1.000
_cell.length_c   1.000
_cell.angle_alpha   90.00
_cell.angle_beta   90.00
_cell.angle_gamma   90.00
#
_symmetry.space_group_name_H-M   'P 1'
#
loop_
_entity.id
_entity.type
_entity.pdbx_description
1 polymer ?
#
loop_
_entity_poly.entity_id
_entity_poly.type
_entity_poly.pdbx_seq_one_letter_code
_entity_poly.pdbx_strand_id
1 'polypeptide(L)'
;MSSVDLAVEIAADPGRVRSTLGGALAVWLRPIGLETRGDGETVVVVTGDEPVRITHHDDGLDTEIDEGGATVSTAWTVAGRADRTTVVTCRSTGAADPAAFGERMTTVLVALAAHLEHFPDPPGTEMHAWGPSRGRTAESTAEQAHARFLSQVGVVAPRQEFHTFRGLPAMSGTCLERRGGRHHSAAVILLDDPLPGVAVFATSGAPPVHEIRALLFGDETVAERLQAQWAAWLAAA
;
A
#
# COMPACT_ATOMS: atom_id res chain seq x y z
N MET A 1 -0.92 -9.93 -24.90
CA MET A 1 -1.04 -9.02 -23.74
C MET A 1 -1.08 -9.88 -22.50
N SER A 2 -0.16 -9.66 -21.57
CA SER A 2 -0.17 -10.30 -20.25
C SER A 2 -1.19 -9.59 -19.35
N SER A 3 -2.01 -10.38 -18.64
CA SER A 3 -2.88 -9.89 -17.57
C SER A 3 -2.35 -10.34 -16.22
N VAL A 4 -2.67 -9.56 -15.18
CA VAL A 4 -2.51 -9.99 -13.79
C VAL A 4 -3.91 -10.07 -13.20
N ASP A 5 -4.28 -11.24 -12.67
CA ASP A 5 -5.58 -11.49 -12.07
C ASP A 5 -5.37 -11.91 -10.61
N LEU A 6 -5.82 -11.06 -9.68
CA LEU A 6 -5.67 -11.25 -8.24
C LEU A 6 -7.04 -11.18 -7.56
N ALA A 7 -7.16 -11.87 -6.43
CA ALA A 7 -8.35 -11.81 -5.58
C ALA A 7 -7.96 -11.91 -4.10
N VAL A 8 -8.75 -11.26 -3.24
CA VAL A 8 -8.67 -11.39 -1.79
C VAL A 8 -10.08 -11.56 -1.22
N GLU A 9 -10.19 -12.37 -0.18
CA GLU A 9 -11.42 -12.56 0.57
C GLU A 9 -11.36 -11.72 1.85
N ILE A 10 -12.42 -10.96 2.11
CA ILE A 10 -12.51 -10.01 3.21
C ILE A 10 -13.76 -10.31 4.02
N ALA A 11 -13.62 -10.41 5.35
CA ALA A 11 -14.73 -10.58 6.28
C ALA A 11 -15.44 -9.24 6.55
N ALA A 12 -15.99 -8.62 5.50
CA ALA A 12 -16.70 -7.35 5.58
C ALA A 12 -17.89 -7.32 4.59
N ASP A 13 -18.87 -6.47 4.88
CA ASP A 13 -20.02 -6.22 3.99
C ASP A 13 -19.58 -5.59 2.65
N PRO A 14 -20.18 -5.96 1.50
CA PRO A 14 -19.81 -5.41 0.20
C PRO A 14 -19.95 -3.89 0.08
N GLY A 15 -20.97 -3.30 0.72
CA GLY A 15 -21.16 -1.85 0.74
C GLY A 15 -20.01 -1.15 1.45
N ARG A 16 -19.58 -1.69 2.58
CA ARG A 16 -18.39 -1.21 3.30
C ARG A 16 -17.14 -1.30 2.43
N VAL A 17 -16.88 -2.47 1.84
CA VAL A 17 -15.73 -2.68 0.95
C VAL A 17 -15.71 -1.68 -0.20
N ARG A 18 -16.86 -1.43 -0.86
CA ARG A 18 -16.95 -0.44 -1.94
C ARG A 18 -16.63 0.98 -1.47
N SER A 19 -17.14 1.39 -0.31
CA SER A 19 -16.91 2.74 0.22
C SER A 19 -15.45 2.98 0.60
N THR A 20 -14.74 1.94 1.05
CA THR A 20 -13.35 2.03 1.50
C THR A 20 -12.35 1.87 0.35
N LEU A 21 -12.69 1.08 -0.68
CA LEU A 21 -11.76 0.66 -1.74
C LEU A 21 -11.09 1.85 -2.43
N GLY A 22 -11.84 2.88 -2.85
CA GLY A 22 -11.26 4.03 -3.55
C GLY A 22 -10.20 4.77 -2.75
N GLY A 23 -10.49 5.09 -1.48
CA GLY A 23 -9.53 5.77 -0.59
C GLY A 23 -8.32 4.91 -0.27
N ALA A 24 -8.55 3.61 -0.03
CA ALA A 24 -7.47 2.67 0.28
C ALA A 24 -6.54 2.44 -0.92
N LEU A 25 -7.09 2.38 -2.13
CA LEU A 25 -6.31 2.34 -3.37
C LEU A 25 -5.56 3.64 -3.60
N ALA A 26 -6.13 4.81 -3.30
CA ALA A 26 -5.38 6.07 -3.41
C ALA A 26 -4.11 6.05 -2.52
N VAL A 27 -4.22 5.54 -1.29
CA VAL A 27 -3.08 5.41 -0.36
C VAL A 27 -2.06 4.38 -0.86
N TRP A 28 -2.50 3.24 -1.40
CA TRP A 28 -1.62 2.13 -1.74
C TRP A 28 -1.26 1.98 -3.23
N LEU A 29 -1.84 2.77 -4.12
CA LEU A 29 -1.44 2.92 -5.53
C LEU A 29 -0.70 4.23 -5.78
N ARG A 30 -0.65 5.12 -4.77
CA ARG A 30 -0.22 6.52 -4.80
C ARG A 30 -1.24 7.41 -5.53
N PRO A 31 -1.45 8.67 -5.13
CA PRO A 31 -0.65 9.49 -4.21
C PRO A 31 -1.38 10.51 -3.27
N ILE A 32 -0.66 10.97 -2.23
CA ILE A 32 -0.55 12.28 -1.48
C ILE A 32 -1.77 13.24 -1.37
N GLY A 33 -2.79 13.18 -2.22
CA GLY A 33 -4.02 13.98 -2.09
C GLY A 33 -5.12 13.59 -3.10
N LEU A 34 -6.37 13.73 -2.67
CA LEU A 34 -7.58 13.45 -3.45
C LEU A 34 -8.17 14.75 -4.03
N GLU A 35 -8.31 14.86 -5.36
CA GLU A 35 -9.12 15.91 -5.99
C GLU A 35 -10.39 15.32 -6.62
N THR A 36 -11.56 15.76 -6.14
CA THR A 36 -12.85 15.45 -6.75
C THR A 36 -13.13 16.45 -7.88
N ARG A 37 -13.30 15.98 -9.12
CA ARG A 37 -13.84 16.82 -10.21
C ARG A 37 -15.36 16.74 -10.25
N GLY A 38 -15.99 17.85 -10.63
CA GLY A 38 -17.40 18.18 -10.41
C GLY A 38 -18.44 17.37 -11.20
N ASP A 39 -18.05 16.24 -11.77
CA ASP A 39 -18.85 15.28 -12.52
C ASP A 39 -19.18 14.01 -11.71
N GLY A 40 -18.71 13.90 -10.47
CA GLY A 40 -19.22 12.93 -9.48
C GLY A 40 -18.69 11.50 -9.60
N GLU A 41 -17.99 11.14 -10.70
CA GLU A 41 -17.49 9.77 -10.93
C GLU A 41 -15.98 9.64 -11.11
N THR A 42 -15.25 10.74 -11.36
CA THR A 42 -13.81 10.70 -11.62
C THR A 42 -13.03 11.38 -10.50
N VAL A 43 -12.22 10.59 -9.79
CA VAL A 43 -11.17 11.10 -8.89
C VAL A 43 -9.87 11.12 -9.68
N VAL A 44 -9.35 12.31 -9.96
CA VAL A 44 -8.04 12.46 -10.61
C VAL A 44 -7.01 12.59 -9.50
N VAL A 45 -6.11 11.63 -9.41
CA VAL A 45 -5.10 11.60 -8.37
C VAL A 45 -3.77 12.08 -8.97
N VAL A 46 -3.30 13.25 -8.53
CA VAL A 46 -2.14 13.94 -9.13
C VAL A 46 -0.85 13.71 -8.32
N THR A 47 -0.10 12.69 -8.73
CA THR A 47 1.38 12.62 -8.81
C THR A 47 2.02 13.84 -9.46
N GLY A 48 3.21 14.29 -9.04
CA GLY A 48 4.21 14.54 -10.09
C GLY A 48 4.38 13.32 -11.01
N ASP A 49 4.78 13.57 -12.25
CA ASP A 49 5.02 12.75 -13.47
C ASP A 49 4.07 11.57 -13.82
N GLU A 50 3.40 10.90 -12.87
CA GLU A 50 2.58 9.69 -13.12
C GLU A 50 1.23 9.78 -12.37
N PRO A 51 0.16 10.28 -13.03
CA PRO A 51 -1.17 10.38 -12.42
C PRO A 51 -1.85 9.01 -12.34
N VAL A 52 -2.55 8.74 -11.22
CA VAL A 52 -3.51 7.64 -11.12
C VAL A 52 -4.90 8.22 -11.36
N ARG A 53 -5.70 7.59 -12.21
CA ARG A 53 -7.10 7.99 -12.43
C ARG A 53 -7.99 6.90 -11.84
N ILE A 54 -8.94 7.27 -10.99
CA ILE A 54 -9.90 6.33 -10.40
C ILE A 54 -11.30 6.69 -10.88
N THR A 55 -11.99 5.71 -11.49
CA THR A 55 -13.36 5.87 -11.99
C THR A 55 -14.26 4.90 -11.24
N HIS A 56 -15.24 5.42 -10.51
CA HIS A 56 -16.19 4.60 -9.75
C HIS A 56 -17.35 4.12 -10.62
N HIS A 57 -17.86 2.92 -10.33
CA HIS A 57 -19.08 2.39 -10.92
C HIS A 57 -19.80 1.45 -9.93
N ASP A 58 -21.05 1.05 -10.20
CA ASP A 58 -21.90 0.30 -9.25
C ASP A 58 -21.24 -0.98 -8.70
N ASP A 59 -20.52 -1.70 -9.56
CA ASP A 59 -19.90 -3.00 -9.22
C ASP A 59 -18.45 -2.89 -8.71
N GLY A 60 -17.87 -1.69 -8.61
CA GLY A 60 -16.47 -1.50 -8.22
C GLY A 60 -15.86 -0.19 -8.71
N LEU A 61 -14.62 -0.26 -9.21
CA LEU A 61 -13.93 0.89 -9.80
C LEU A 61 -12.86 0.44 -10.79
N ASP A 62 -12.50 1.34 -11.70
CA ASP A 62 -11.35 1.20 -12.57
C ASP A 62 -10.23 2.13 -12.12
N THR A 63 -8.97 1.71 -12.33
CA THR A 63 -7.83 2.62 -12.21
C THR A 63 -6.94 2.60 -13.45
N GLU A 64 -6.42 3.77 -13.82
CA GLU A 64 -5.37 3.92 -14.83
C GLU A 64 -4.12 4.49 -14.18
N ILE A 65 -2.99 3.83 -14.39
CA ILE A 65 -1.69 4.21 -13.84
C ILE A 65 -0.75 4.42 -15.02
N ASP A 66 -0.26 5.64 -15.21
CA ASP A 66 0.78 5.91 -16.20
C ASP A 66 2.13 5.44 -15.61
N GLU A 67 2.70 4.33 -16.11
CA GLU A 67 3.97 3.73 -15.64
C GLU A 67 4.95 3.63 -16.81
N GLY A 68 6.05 4.41 -16.77
CA GLY A 68 7.16 4.25 -17.72
C GLY A 68 6.80 4.47 -19.21
N GLY A 69 5.85 5.39 -19.49
CA GLY A 69 5.40 5.71 -20.85
C GLY A 69 4.32 4.77 -21.41
N ALA A 70 3.77 3.88 -20.58
CA ALA A 70 2.58 3.08 -20.88
C ALA A 70 1.50 3.33 -19.81
N THR A 71 0.25 3.09 -20.16
CA THR A 71 -0.87 3.13 -19.18
C THR A 71 -1.24 1.71 -18.79
N VAL A 72 -1.19 1.42 -17.50
CA VAL A 72 -1.70 0.19 -16.90
C VAL A 72 -3.14 0.43 -16.49
N SER A 73 -4.07 -0.35 -17.04
CA SER A 73 -5.48 -0.30 -16.65
C SER A 73 -5.79 -1.45 -15.71
N THR A 74 -6.49 -1.16 -14.61
CA THR A 74 -6.96 -2.15 -13.64
C THR A 74 -8.46 -2.06 -13.47
N ALA A 75 -9.16 -3.19 -13.52
CA ALA A 75 -10.56 -3.31 -13.13
C ALA A 75 -10.66 -3.96 -11.75
N TRP A 76 -11.40 -3.31 -10.85
CA TRP A 76 -11.65 -3.77 -9.50
C TRP A 76 -13.12 -4.11 -9.33
N THR A 77 -13.42 -5.35 -8.92
CA THR A 77 -14.81 -5.76 -8.68
C THR A 77 -15.01 -6.22 -7.25
N VAL A 78 -16.17 -5.90 -6.70
CA VAL A 78 -16.57 -6.23 -5.33
C VAL A 78 -17.79 -7.14 -5.36
N ALA A 79 -17.61 -8.41 -4.98
CA ALA A 79 -18.66 -9.42 -4.99
C ALA A 79 -18.91 -9.98 -3.59
N GLY A 80 -20.11 -9.76 -3.05
CA GLY A 80 -20.54 -10.39 -1.81
C GLY A 80 -20.82 -11.87 -1.96
N ARG A 81 -20.52 -12.65 -0.93
CA ARG A 81 -20.84 -14.08 -0.83
C ARG A 81 -21.86 -14.34 0.28
N ALA A 82 -22.52 -15.49 0.20
CA ALA A 82 -23.58 -15.89 1.12
C ALA A 82 -23.09 -16.08 2.58
N ASP A 83 -21.80 -16.30 2.79
CA ASP A 83 -21.15 -16.49 4.09
C ASP A 83 -20.73 -15.16 4.77
N ARG A 84 -21.22 -14.02 4.26
CA ARG A 84 -20.84 -12.66 4.71
C ARG A 84 -19.37 -12.31 4.47
N THR A 85 -18.71 -13.03 3.57
CA THR A 85 -17.43 -12.60 3.02
C THR A 85 -17.66 -11.80 1.75
N THR A 86 -16.72 -10.92 1.43
CA THR A 86 -16.68 -10.17 0.18
C THR A 86 -15.39 -10.51 -0.53
N VAL A 87 -15.47 -10.76 -1.84
CA VAL A 87 -14.31 -10.94 -2.70
C VAL A 87 -14.04 -9.64 -3.41
N VAL A 88 -12.81 -9.16 -3.28
CA VAL A 88 -12.29 -8.09 -4.14
C VAL A 88 -11.39 -8.73 -5.17
N THR A 89 -11.66 -8.49 -6.45
CA THR A 89 -10.76 -8.91 -7.54
C THR A 89 -10.12 -7.71 -8.19
N CYS A 90 -8.87 -7.86 -8.60
CA CYS A 90 -8.12 -6.89 -9.38
C CYS A 90 -7.63 -7.57 -10.66
N ARG A 91 -8.08 -7.09 -11.81
CA ARG A 91 -7.59 -7.51 -13.13
C ARG A 91 -6.83 -6.37 -13.77
N SER A 92 -5.57 -6.57 -14.14
CA SER A 92 -4.80 -5.54 -14.85
C SER A 92 -4.36 -5.96 -16.24
N THR A 93 -4.19 -4.97 -17.10
CA THR A 93 -3.56 -5.09 -18.42
C THR A 93 -2.59 -3.91 -18.65
N GLY A 94 -1.60 -4.09 -19.52
CA GLY A 94 -0.67 -3.02 -19.90
C GLY A 94 0.58 -2.88 -19.02
N ALA A 95 0.70 -3.63 -17.92
CA ALA A 95 1.90 -3.65 -17.09
C ALA A 95 3.13 -4.13 -17.89
N ALA A 96 4.19 -3.30 -17.91
CA ALA A 96 5.46 -3.64 -18.56
C ALA A 96 6.15 -4.84 -17.89
N ASP A 97 6.01 -4.97 -16.57
CA ASP A 97 6.44 -6.12 -15.78
C ASP A 97 5.26 -6.65 -14.94
N PRO A 98 4.49 -7.62 -15.47
CA PRO A 98 3.33 -8.20 -14.79
C PRO A 98 3.68 -8.87 -13.46
N ALA A 99 4.89 -9.41 -13.32
CA ALA A 99 5.32 -10.06 -12.08
C ALA A 99 5.55 -9.02 -10.98
N ALA A 100 6.30 -7.96 -11.30
CA ALA A 100 6.51 -6.85 -10.37
C ALA A 100 5.19 -6.16 -9.98
N PHE A 101 4.31 -5.96 -10.96
CA PHE A 101 2.99 -5.39 -10.72
C PHE A 101 2.16 -6.28 -9.79
N GLY A 102 2.13 -7.60 -10.05
CA GLY A 102 1.41 -8.56 -9.20
C GLY A 102 1.90 -8.60 -7.75
N GLU A 103 3.22 -8.52 -7.52
CA GLU A 103 3.79 -8.46 -6.17
C GLU A 103 3.32 -7.21 -5.40
N ARG A 104 3.32 -6.03 -6.05
CA ARG A 104 2.81 -4.78 -5.46
C ARG A 104 1.31 -4.88 -5.18
N MET A 105 0.53 -5.30 -6.16
CA MET A 105 -0.93 -5.37 -6.05
C MET A 105 -1.42 -6.37 -5.02
N THR A 106 -0.69 -7.46 -4.81
CA THR A 106 -1.04 -8.38 -3.73
C THR A 106 -0.85 -7.72 -2.36
N THR A 107 0.20 -6.91 -2.19
CA THR A 107 0.43 -6.16 -0.95
C THR A 107 -0.69 -5.14 -0.69
N VAL A 108 -1.17 -4.45 -1.74
CA VAL A 108 -2.34 -3.56 -1.69
C VAL A 108 -3.58 -4.30 -1.18
N LEU A 109 -3.89 -5.46 -1.76
CA LEU A 109 -5.05 -6.26 -1.40
C LEU A 109 -4.99 -6.77 0.06
N VAL A 110 -3.80 -7.15 0.53
CA VAL A 110 -3.59 -7.59 1.91
C VAL A 110 -3.76 -6.43 2.88
N ALA A 111 -3.20 -5.26 2.56
CA ALA A 111 -3.38 -4.05 3.38
C ALA A 111 -4.87 -3.64 3.45
N LEU A 112 -5.61 -3.81 2.35
CA LEU A 112 -7.07 -3.59 2.31
C LEU A 112 -7.82 -4.50 3.26
N ALA A 113 -7.53 -5.81 3.18
CA ALA A 113 -8.14 -6.79 4.05
C ALA A 113 -7.85 -6.47 5.52
N ALA A 114 -6.60 -6.15 5.86
CA ALA A 114 -6.19 -5.78 7.21
C ALA A 114 -6.91 -4.52 7.72
N HIS A 115 -7.02 -3.48 6.88
CA HIS A 115 -7.72 -2.25 7.25
C HIS A 115 -9.20 -2.53 7.56
N LEU A 116 -9.88 -3.25 6.68
CA LEU A 116 -11.31 -3.57 6.84
C LEU A 116 -11.58 -4.53 8.01
N GLU A 117 -10.63 -5.41 8.33
CA GLU A 117 -10.73 -6.31 9.48
C GLU A 117 -10.59 -5.57 10.82
N HIS A 118 -9.69 -4.58 10.89
CA HIS A 118 -9.27 -4.01 12.17
C HIS A 118 -9.80 -2.60 12.47
N PHE A 119 -10.20 -1.81 11.48
CA PHE A 119 -10.52 -0.40 11.67
C PHE A 119 -11.88 -0.01 11.09
N PRO A 120 -12.67 0.80 11.80
CA PRO A 120 -13.95 1.30 11.31
C PRO A 120 -13.77 2.37 10.21
N ASP A 121 -14.84 2.65 9.47
CA ASP A 121 -14.94 3.82 8.59
C ASP A 121 -15.23 5.10 9.40
N PRO A 122 -14.81 6.31 8.94
CA PRO A 122 -14.14 6.65 7.68
C PRO A 122 -12.64 6.29 7.65
N PRO A 123 -11.98 6.33 6.46
CA PRO A 123 -10.55 6.08 6.35
C PRO A 123 -9.72 7.04 7.23
N GLY A 124 -8.67 6.51 7.85
CA GLY A 124 -7.74 7.27 8.68
C GLY A 124 -6.88 8.25 7.87
N THR A 125 -6.05 9.02 8.58
CA THR A 125 -5.07 9.92 7.97
C THR A 125 -4.02 9.12 7.21
N GLU A 126 -3.82 9.47 5.94
CA GLU A 126 -2.77 8.88 5.11
C GLU A 126 -1.39 9.37 5.56
N MET A 127 -0.45 8.42 5.66
CA MET A 127 0.98 8.71 5.75
C MET A 127 1.70 8.03 4.60
N HIS A 128 2.54 8.79 3.89
CA HIS A 128 3.40 8.23 2.86
C HIS A 128 4.78 8.89 2.84
N ALA A 129 5.81 8.06 2.81
CA ALA A 129 7.19 8.50 2.60
C ALA A 129 7.99 7.45 1.81
N TRP A 130 8.90 7.90 0.95
CA TRP A 130 9.79 7.05 0.18
C TRP A 130 11.16 7.73 0.00
N GLY A 131 12.19 6.92 -0.25
CA GLY A 131 13.52 7.43 -0.56
C GLY A 131 14.53 6.33 -0.88
N PRO A 132 15.78 6.69 -1.21
CA PRO A 132 16.83 5.72 -1.46
C PRO A 132 16.98 4.75 -0.29
N SER A 133 17.26 3.48 -0.58
CA SER A 133 17.64 2.54 0.47
C SER A 133 18.89 3.02 1.20
N ARG A 134 19.04 2.68 2.49
CA ARG A 134 20.14 3.16 3.34
C ARG A 134 21.11 2.05 3.75
N GLY A 135 22.32 2.46 4.11
CA GLY A 135 23.35 1.59 4.68
C GLY A 135 23.66 0.40 3.77
N ARG A 136 23.76 -0.79 4.36
CA ARG A 136 24.07 -2.03 3.61
C ARG A 136 23.06 -2.31 2.50
N THR A 137 21.81 -1.87 2.62
CA THR A 137 20.79 -2.06 1.58
C THR A 137 21.08 -1.20 0.34
N ALA A 138 21.63 0.01 0.52
CA ALA A 138 22.04 0.90 -0.57
C ALA A 138 23.18 0.30 -1.42
N GLU A 139 24.12 -0.39 -0.77
CA GLU A 139 25.31 -0.98 -1.39
C GLU A 139 25.05 -2.37 -2.00
N SER A 140 23.80 -2.82 -2.00
CA SER A 140 23.41 -4.18 -2.39
C SER A 140 22.94 -4.27 -3.83
N THR A 141 23.09 -5.45 -4.43
CA THR A 141 22.26 -5.82 -5.59
C THR A 141 20.78 -5.80 -5.18
N ALA A 142 19.85 -5.65 -6.13
CA ALA A 142 18.41 -5.64 -5.82
C ALA A 142 17.99 -6.85 -4.95
N GLU A 143 18.39 -8.07 -5.33
CA GLU A 143 18.10 -9.28 -4.57
C GLU A 143 18.63 -9.24 -3.12
N GLN A 144 19.86 -8.74 -2.94
CA GLN A 144 20.45 -8.57 -1.61
C GLN A 144 19.75 -7.46 -0.82
N ALA A 145 19.29 -6.40 -1.47
CA ALA A 145 18.53 -5.33 -0.84
C ALA A 145 17.17 -5.81 -0.32
N HIS A 146 16.45 -6.62 -1.11
CA HIS A 146 15.20 -7.26 -0.68
C HIS A 146 15.41 -8.19 0.51
N ALA A 147 16.41 -9.07 0.45
CA ALA A 147 16.74 -9.97 1.56
C ALA A 147 17.18 -9.19 2.82
N ARG A 148 17.97 -8.12 2.65
CA ARG A 148 18.43 -7.25 3.74
C ARG A 148 17.29 -6.45 4.34
N PHE A 149 16.40 -5.87 3.55
CA PHE A 149 15.20 -5.20 4.04
C PHE A 149 14.36 -6.15 4.92
N LEU A 150 14.09 -7.36 4.43
CA LEU A 150 13.36 -8.37 5.21
C LEU A 150 14.11 -8.85 6.46
N SER A 151 15.43 -8.67 6.52
CA SER A 151 16.23 -8.90 7.73
C SER A 151 16.26 -7.68 8.67
N GLN A 152 16.17 -6.47 8.11
CA GLN A 152 16.25 -5.17 8.78
C GLN A 152 14.91 -4.75 9.38
N VAL A 153 13.79 -5.13 8.80
CA VAL A 153 12.47 -5.08 9.46
C VAL A 153 12.42 -6.10 10.61
N GLY A 154 13.48 -6.91 10.78
CA GLY A 154 13.58 -7.97 11.77
C GLY A 154 13.02 -9.27 11.22
N VAL A 155 13.32 -10.38 11.90
CA VAL A 155 12.47 -11.56 11.80
C VAL A 155 11.15 -11.19 12.45
N VAL A 156 10.29 -10.46 11.74
CA VAL A 156 8.88 -10.32 12.09
C VAL A 156 8.20 -11.45 11.35
N ALA A 157 7.96 -12.53 12.09
CA ALA A 157 7.05 -13.55 11.63
C ALA A 157 5.62 -12.96 11.57
N PRO A 158 4.73 -13.52 10.73
CA PRO A 158 3.33 -13.20 10.82
C PRO A 158 2.84 -13.35 12.27
N ARG A 159 2.09 -12.36 12.73
CA ARG A 159 1.54 -12.17 14.07
C ARG A 159 2.58 -11.95 15.18
N GLN A 160 3.76 -11.43 14.85
CA GLN A 160 4.78 -11.09 15.84
C GLN A 160 4.79 -9.58 16.13
N GLU A 161 5.06 -9.24 17.39
CA GLU A 161 5.31 -7.87 17.82
C GLU A 161 6.48 -7.24 17.02
N PHE A 162 6.22 -6.05 16.53
CA PHE A 162 7.12 -5.21 15.79
C PHE A 162 7.46 -3.99 16.64
N HIS A 163 8.76 -3.77 16.86
CA HIS A 163 9.28 -2.52 17.41
C HIS A 163 10.30 -1.96 16.44
N THR A 164 10.24 -0.66 16.20
CA THR A 164 11.18 0.04 15.32
C THR A 164 12.64 -0.08 15.78
N PHE A 165 13.55 -0.22 14.81
CA PHE A 165 14.98 -0.34 15.05
C PHE A 165 15.63 0.99 15.40
N ARG A 166 16.79 0.91 16.05
CA ARG A 166 17.58 2.10 16.41
C ARG A 166 17.86 2.97 15.18
N GLY A 167 17.37 4.21 15.22
CA GLY A 167 17.57 5.20 14.18
C GLY A 167 16.40 5.37 13.20
N LEU A 168 15.36 4.53 13.27
CA LEU A 168 14.09 4.75 12.56
C LEU A 168 13.15 5.63 13.42
N PRO A 169 12.23 6.41 12.82
CA PRO A 169 11.13 7.00 13.58
C PRO A 169 10.33 5.93 14.32
N ALA A 170 9.95 6.23 15.56
CA ALA A 170 9.38 5.24 16.47
C ALA A 170 7.95 4.83 16.07
N MET A 171 7.74 3.52 15.98
CA MET A 171 6.44 2.84 15.90
C MET A 171 6.54 1.46 16.55
N SER A 172 5.39 0.95 16.95
CA SER A 172 5.19 -0.46 17.26
C SER A 172 3.92 -1.01 16.62
N GLY A 173 3.80 -2.33 16.64
CA GLY A 173 2.61 -3.00 16.16
C GLY A 173 2.79 -4.50 16.11
N THR A 174 1.95 -5.17 15.31
CA THR A 174 2.04 -6.59 15.00
C THR A 174 2.17 -6.77 13.49
N CYS A 175 3.20 -7.47 13.01
CA CYS A 175 3.26 -7.80 11.58
C CYS A 175 2.15 -8.80 11.26
N LEU A 176 1.22 -8.44 10.39
CA LEU A 176 0.15 -9.34 9.96
C LEU A 176 0.64 -10.29 8.88
N GLU A 177 1.41 -9.76 7.92
CA GLU A 177 1.92 -10.51 6.80
C GLU A 177 3.31 -10.03 6.40
N ARG A 178 4.14 -10.97 5.94
CA ARG A 178 5.46 -10.72 5.38
C ARG A 178 5.54 -11.35 4.00
N ARG A 179 5.92 -10.55 3.00
CA ARG A 179 6.00 -10.96 1.61
C ARG A 179 7.40 -10.72 1.06
N GLY A 180 8.07 -11.81 0.69
CA GLY A 180 9.30 -11.75 -0.09
C GLY A 180 8.97 -11.91 -1.56
N GLY A 181 9.31 -10.92 -2.36
CA GLY A 181 9.19 -10.92 -3.81
C GLY A 181 10.51 -10.58 -4.48
N ARG A 182 10.59 -10.82 -5.78
CA ARG A 182 11.79 -10.55 -6.59
C ARG A 182 11.95 -9.06 -6.91
N HIS A 183 10.83 -8.35 -7.01
CA HIS A 183 10.77 -6.94 -7.42
C HIS A 183 10.21 -6.04 -6.32
N HIS A 184 9.42 -6.62 -5.42
CA HIS A 184 8.80 -5.95 -4.30
C HIS A 184 8.77 -6.89 -3.09
N SER A 185 9.38 -6.45 -1.99
CA SER A 185 9.29 -7.14 -0.71
C SER A 185 8.66 -6.20 0.31
N ALA A 186 7.69 -6.70 1.07
CA ALA A 186 6.90 -5.88 1.96
C ALA A 186 6.51 -6.59 3.26
N ALA A 187 6.22 -5.80 4.28
CA ALA A 187 5.57 -6.23 5.52
C ALA A 187 4.33 -5.38 5.75
N VAL A 188 3.20 -6.03 6.02
CA VAL A 188 1.95 -5.39 6.44
C VAL A 188 1.87 -5.48 7.96
N ILE A 189 1.71 -4.33 8.61
CA ILE A 189 1.81 -4.17 10.06
C ILE A 189 0.53 -3.52 10.59
N LEU A 190 -0.08 -4.14 11.59
CA LEU A 190 -1.11 -3.53 12.43
C LEU A 190 -0.41 -2.70 13.50
N LEU A 191 -0.42 -1.38 13.35
CA LEU A 191 0.21 -0.44 14.28
C LEU A 191 -0.64 -0.26 15.55
N ASP A 192 0.04 -0.06 16.67
CA ASP A 192 -0.55 0.31 17.97
C ASP A 192 -0.02 1.66 18.50
N ASP A 193 1.24 2.01 18.23
CA ASP A 193 1.90 3.25 18.65
C ASP A 193 2.71 3.88 17.48
N PRO A 194 2.76 5.23 17.38
CA PRO A 194 2.09 6.23 18.22
C PRO A 194 0.64 6.50 17.84
N LEU A 195 0.16 5.89 16.75
CA LEU A 195 -1.24 5.86 16.38
C LEU A 195 -1.59 4.44 15.92
N PRO A 196 -2.79 3.94 16.26
CA PRO A 196 -3.25 2.68 15.71
C PRO A 196 -3.51 2.83 14.20
N GLY A 197 -3.20 1.79 13.42
CA GLY A 197 -3.36 1.86 11.97
C GLY A 197 -2.90 0.62 11.22
N VAL A 198 -2.93 0.68 9.89
CA VAL A 198 -2.31 -0.33 9.03
C VAL A 198 -1.18 0.33 8.25
N ALA A 199 0.02 -0.24 8.34
CA ALA A 199 1.19 0.23 7.63
C ALA A 199 1.78 -0.86 6.71
N VAL A 200 2.26 -0.43 5.56
CA VAL A 200 3.06 -1.21 4.62
C VAL A 200 4.47 -0.63 4.64
N PHE A 201 5.43 -1.48 5.00
CA PHE A 201 6.85 -1.19 4.84
C PHE A 201 7.32 -2.00 3.66
N ALA A 202 7.97 -1.35 2.69
CA ALA A 202 8.40 -2.03 1.49
C ALA A 202 9.80 -1.63 1.02
N THR A 203 10.38 -2.50 0.21
CA THR A 203 11.48 -2.16 -0.68
C THR A 203 11.20 -2.66 -2.09
N SER A 204 11.57 -1.84 -3.07
CA SER A 204 11.30 -2.09 -4.49
C SER A 204 12.33 -1.43 -5.40
N GLY A 205 12.37 -1.87 -6.66
CA GLY A 205 13.11 -1.19 -7.73
C GLY A 205 14.60 -1.48 -7.81
N ALA A 206 15.23 -0.93 -8.85
CA ALA A 206 16.67 -0.97 -9.08
C ALA A 206 17.12 0.40 -9.61
N PRO A 207 17.82 1.24 -8.82
CA PRO A 207 18.32 0.98 -7.47
C PRO A 207 17.19 0.80 -6.43
N PRO A 208 17.44 0.04 -5.35
CA PRO A 208 16.40 -0.26 -4.36
C PRO A 208 15.99 1.01 -3.59
N VAL A 209 14.69 1.23 -3.44
CA VAL A 209 14.10 2.28 -2.59
C VAL A 209 13.44 1.67 -1.36
N HIS A 210 13.35 2.44 -0.29
CA HIS A 210 12.50 2.15 0.85
C HIS A 210 11.25 3.00 0.81
N GLU A 211 10.14 2.38 1.21
CA GLU A 211 8.83 3.02 1.22
C GLU A 211 8.08 2.63 2.48
N ILE A 212 7.38 3.61 3.05
CA ILE A 212 6.38 3.42 4.09
C ILE A 212 5.07 4.08 3.64
N ARG A 213 3.99 3.32 3.74
CA ARG A 213 2.62 3.80 3.53
C ARG A 213 1.79 3.38 4.73
N ALA A 214 0.93 4.25 5.26
CA ALA A 214 0.05 3.87 6.34
C ALA A 214 -1.30 4.60 6.29
N LEU A 215 -2.32 3.95 6.85
CA LEU A 215 -3.57 4.56 7.26
C LEU A 215 -3.57 4.61 8.79
N LEU A 216 -3.55 5.80 9.36
CA LEU A 216 -3.43 6.05 10.79
C LEU A 216 -4.73 6.61 11.37
N PHE A 217 -5.15 6.10 12.53
CA PHE A 217 -6.41 6.50 13.18
C PHE A 217 -6.10 7.26 14.46
N GLY A 218 -6.60 8.49 14.57
CA GLY A 218 -6.43 9.33 15.75
C GLY A 218 -6.07 10.76 15.37
N ASP A 219 -5.12 11.35 16.11
CA ASP A 219 -4.74 12.75 15.95
C ASP A 219 -3.94 12.97 14.66
N GLU A 220 -4.53 13.70 13.72
CA GLU A 220 -3.93 14.06 12.42
C GLU A 220 -2.57 14.76 12.59
N THR A 221 -2.39 15.58 13.63
CA THR A 221 -1.11 16.27 13.87
C THR A 221 0.02 15.30 14.25
N VAL A 222 -0.33 14.15 14.85
CA VAL A 222 0.62 13.08 15.14
C VAL A 222 0.99 12.33 13.86
N ALA A 223 0.01 12.07 12.98
CA ALA A 223 0.23 11.46 11.68
C ALA A 223 1.12 12.34 10.77
N GLU A 224 0.85 13.65 10.70
CA GLU A 224 1.66 14.62 9.96
C GLU A 224 3.11 14.66 10.47
N ARG A 225 3.28 14.67 11.80
CA ARG A 225 4.61 14.63 12.42
C ARG A 225 5.35 13.33 12.08
N LEU A 226 4.67 12.19 12.14
CA LEU A 226 5.23 10.90 11.75
C LEU A 226 5.65 10.91 10.27
N GLN A 227 4.81 11.42 9.38
CA GLN A 227 5.12 11.56 7.96
C GLN A 227 6.39 12.39 7.76
N ALA A 228 6.48 13.55 8.42
CA ALA A 228 7.66 14.42 8.33
C ALA A 228 8.93 13.74 8.85
N GLN A 229 8.83 12.97 9.94
CA GLN A 229 9.95 12.21 10.49
C GLN A 229 10.43 11.11 9.54
N TRP A 230 9.51 10.35 8.94
CA TRP A 230 9.83 9.31 7.96
C TRP A 230 10.40 9.89 6.67
N ALA A 231 9.81 10.96 6.14
CA ALA A 231 10.31 11.66 4.97
C ALA A 231 11.73 12.21 5.20
N ALA A 232 11.97 12.87 6.34
CA ALA A 232 13.30 13.38 6.70
C ALA A 232 14.32 12.26 6.86
N TRP A 233 13.93 11.14 7.48
CA TRP A 233 14.82 9.98 7.65
C TRP A 233 15.20 9.33 6.32
N LEU A 234 14.24 9.19 5.39
CA LEU A 234 14.48 8.63 4.06
C LEU A 234 15.27 9.59 3.15
N ALA A 235 15.09 10.90 3.33
CA ALA A 235 15.80 11.93 2.57
C ALA A 235 17.26 12.14 3.04
N ALA A 236 17.59 11.83 4.29
CA ALA A 236 18.95 11.95 4.82
C ALA A 236 19.92 10.84 4.36
N ALA A 237 19.51 10.05 3.36
CA ALA A 237 20.24 8.89 2.82
C ALA A 237 21.39 9.27 1.90
#